data_AF-A0A1S3SUP7-F1
#
_entry.id   AF-A0A1S3SUP7-F1
#
_cell.length_a   1.000
_cell.length_b   1.000
_cell.length_c   1.000
_cell.angle_alpha   90.00
_cell.angle_beta   90.00
_cell.angle_gamma   90.00
#
_symmetry.space_group_name_H-M   'P 1'
#
loop_
_entity.id
_entity.type
_entity.pdbx_description
1 polymer ?
#
loop_
_entity_poly.entity_id
_entity_poly.type
_entity_poly.pdbx_seq_one_letter_code
_entity_poly.pdbx_strand_id
1 'polypeptide(L)'
;MLPNVHEKWTAYHWGIWVLMCGLLCAAVVNGCPHKCSCSGSHVDCQGQGFRTVPKGIPRNAERLDLDRNNITRISKVDFSGIKNLRVLHLEDNQITVIERGAFQDLKQLERLRLNRNKLQVLPELLFQSTPKLGRLDLSENQIQAVPRKAFRGITTVKNLQLDSNHISCIEDGAFRALRDLEILTLNNNNITLIPLSSFNHMPKLRTLRLHSNNLHCDCHLSWLSDWLRQRRGLALFTQCMAPANMRGLNIPDVQKKDFTCTGPAQAKPHTCIPQASVCPASCTCNNNIVDCRRKGLTEIPANLPEGIVEIRLEQNLIKNIPAGAFSPYKKLKRIDLSKNQVSDIAADAFTGLRSLTSLVLYGNKIAEIPKGLFDGLVSLQLLLLNANKINCLRVNTFQDQQSLSLLSLYDNKLQTISKGLFAPLRSIKTLHLAQNPFMCDCHLKWLADYLFDNPIETSGARCSHPRRLANKRISQVKGKKFRCTGTEDYRSRLSGECFQDLVCPEKCRCEGTVVDCSNLKLTKLPPHLPEH
;
A
#
# COMPACT_ATOMS: atom_id res chain seq x y z
N MET A 1 -44.97 68.96 -11.37
CA MET A 1 -45.54 67.61 -11.14
C MET A 1 -44.41 66.60 -11.28
N LEU A 2 -44.29 65.70 -10.31
CA LEU A 2 -43.34 64.58 -10.11
C LEU A 2 -43.07 63.72 -11.37
N PRO A 3 -41.96 62.95 -11.46
CA PRO A 3 -41.32 62.15 -10.39
C PRO A 3 -39.79 62.36 -10.24
N ASN A 4 -39.14 62.23 -9.07
CA ASN A 4 -39.00 61.25 -7.98
C ASN A 4 -37.85 60.23 -8.11
N VAL A 5 -36.83 60.48 -7.27
CA VAL A 5 -35.81 59.59 -6.66
C VAL A 5 -34.59 59.13 -7.50
N HIS A 6 -33.55 59.97 -7.44
CA HIS A 6 -32.15 59.66 -7.10
C HIS A 6 -31.49 58.38 -7.61
N GLU A 7 -30.60 58.57 -8.58
CA GLU A 7 -29.16 58.24 -8.50
C GLU A 7 -28.71 57.53 -7.21
N LYS A 8 -28.20 56.30 -7.37
CA LYS A 8 -26.79 55.94 -7.06
C LYS A 8 -26.56 54.44 -7.30
N TRP A 9 -25.37 54.13 -7.84
CA TRP A 9 -24.73 52.80 -7.96
C TRP A 9 -24.90 51.98 -9.24
N THR A 10 -24.72 52.60 -10.42
CA THR A 10 -24.45 51.90 -11.70
C THR A 10 -22.94 51.84 -12.04
N ALA A 11 -22.08 51.57 -11.05
CA ALA A 11 -20.63 51.47 -11.25
C ALA A 11 -19.95 50.31 -10.48
N TYR A 12 -20.67 49.25 -10.11
CA TYR A 12 -20.09 48.15 -9.32
C TYR A 12 -20.25 46.72 -9.86
N HIS A 13 -20.83 46.51 -11.04
CA HIS A 13 -21.06 45.14 -11.55
C HIS A 13 -20.35 44.76 -12.86
N TRP A 14 -19.70 45.70 -13.56
CA TRP A 14 -18.88 45.41 -14.74
C TRP A 14 -17.37 45.34 -14.44
N GLY A 15 -16.97 45.42 -13.17
CA GLY A 15 -15.62 45.14 -12.69
C GLY A 15 -15.45 43.74 -12.06
N ILE A 16 -16.51 42.95 -11.91
CA ILE A 16 -16.47 41.67 -11.18
C ILE A 16 -16.38 40.46 -12.13
N TRP A 17 -16.75 40.59 -13.40
CA TRP A 17 -16.73 39.47 -14.35
C TRP A 17 -15.44 39.35 -15.17
N VAL A 18 -14.64 40.41 -15.30
CA VAL A 18 -13.27 40.31 -15.85
C VAL A 18 -12.25 39.94 -14.76
N LEU A 19 -12.60 40.09 -13.47
CA LEU A 19 -11.80 39.63 -12.33
C LEU A 19 -12.10 38.17 -11.89
N MET A 20 -13.17 37.54 -12.40
CA MET A 20 -13.49 36.13 -12.09
C MET A 20 -13.19 35.13 -13.22
N CYS A 21 -12.89 35.59 -14.44
CA CYS A 21 -12.46 34.70 -15.54
C CYS A 21 -10.93 34.68 -15.76
N GLY A 22 -10.17 35.38 -14.91
CA GLY A 22 -8.70 35.31 -14.83
C GLY A 22 -8.16 34.32 -13.80
N LEU A 23 -9.03 33.56 -13.12
CA LEU A 23 -8.68 32.59 -12.07
C LEU A 23 -8.75 31.12 -12.52
N LEU A 24 -8.99 30.87 -13.81
CA LEU A 24 -9.05 29.51 -14.39
C LEU A 24 -8.02 29.26 -15.49
N CYS A 25 -6.93 30.03 -15.50
CA CYS A 25 -5.62 29.44 -15.74
C CYS A 25 -4.99 29.26 -14.37
N ALA A 26 -5.01 28.03 -13.83
CA ALA A 26 -4.07 27.66 -12.79
C ALA A 26 -2.67 27.70 -13.42
N ALA A 27 -2.11 28.92 -13.49
CA ALA A 27 -0.68 29.08 -13.54
C ALA A 27 -0.11 28.20 -12.44
N VAL A 28 0.80 27.31 -12.82
CA VAL A 28 1.58 26.51 -11.88
C VAL A 28 2.39 27.50 -11.06
N VAL A 29 1.79 28.03 -9.99
CA VAL A 29 2.52 28.84 -9.02
C VAL A 29 3.51 27.89 -8.39
N ASN A 30 4.79 28.17 -8.60
CA ASN A 30 5.93 27.59 -7.87
C ASN A 30 5.73 27.86 -6.37
N GLY A 31 4.82 27.11 -5.75
CA GLY A 31 4.40 27.34 -4.38
C GLY A 31 5.46 26.76 -3.46
N CYS A 32 6.19 27.62 -2.76
CA CYS A 32 6.95 27.18 -1.61
C CYS A 32 5.98 26.68 -0.52
N PRO A 33 6.24 25.57 0.18
CA PRO A 33 5.36 25.14 1.26
C PRO A 33 5.23 26.22 2.34
N HIS A 34 4.04 26.32 2.93
CA HIS A 34 3.76 27.30 3.98
C HIS A 34 4.68 27.07 5.19
N LYS A 35 5.33 28.14 5.70
CA LYS A 35 6.43 28.16 6.69
C LYS A 35 7.83 27.78 6.18
N CYS A 36 7.96 27.34 4.93
CA CYS A 36 9.27 27.09 4.35
C CYS A 36 9.78 28.32 3.59
N SER A 37 11.09 28.39 3.40
CA SER A 37 11.77 29.34 2.54
C SER A 37 12.26 28.62 1.29
N CYS A 38 12.01 29.19 0.10
CA CYS A 38 12.46 28.60 -1.16
C CYS A 38 13.30 29.60 -1.92
N SER A 39 14.55 29.22 -2.21
CA SER A 39 15.50 30.02 -2.97
C SER A 39 16.07 29.17 -4.11
N GLY A 40 15.66 29.48 -5.34
CA GLY A 40 16.00 28.67 -6.51
C GLY A 40 15.46 27.25 -6.40
N SER A 41 16.33 26.25 -6.45
CA SER A 41 16.01 24.82 -6.27
C SER A 41 16.21 24.32 -4.83
N HIS A 42 16.53 25.22 -3.89
CA HIS A 42 16.67 24.90 -2.48
C HIS A 42 15.39 25.23 -1.72
N VAL A 43 14.91 24.25 -0.94
CA VAL A 43 13.73 24.35 -0.07
C VAL A 43 14.18 24.12 1.36
N ASP A 44 14.05 25.15 2.19
CA ASP A 44 14.38 25.14 3.61
C ASP A 44 13.10 25.14 4.46
N CYS A 45 12.90 24.04 5.17
CA CYS A 45 11.77 23.80 6.06
C CYS A 45 12.26 23.43 7.49
N GLN A 46 13.49 23.80 7.86
CA GLN A 46 14.09 23.44 9.13
C GLN A 46 13.32 24.04 10.33
N GLY A 47 13.13 23.26 11.39
CA GLY A 47 12.72 23.80 12.69
C GLY A 47 11.27 24.34 12.78
N GLN A 48 10.43 24.06 11.79
CA GLN A 48 9.08 24.63 11.69
C GLN A 48 8.00 23.87 12.48
N GLY A 49 8.39 22.79 13.16
CA GLY A 49 7.49 21.95 13.96
C GLY A 49 6.57 21.06 13.12
N PHE A 50 6.96 20.74 11.88
CA PHE A 50 6.17 19.87 11.01
C PHE A 50 6.02 18.46 11.61
N ARG A 51 4.79 17.93 11.63
CA ARG A 51 4.50 16.55 12.05
C ARG A 51 4.49 15.53 10.91
N THR A 52 4.42 16.03 9.68
CA THR A 52 4.42 15.30 8.42
C THR A 52 5.21 16.10 7.39
N VAL A 53 5.67 15.47 6.32
CA VAL A 53 6.30 16.19 5.21
C VAL A 53 5.29 17.24 4.65
N PRO A 54 5.69 18.52 4.52
CA PRO A 54 4.78 19.57 4.07
C PRO A 54 4.39 19.38 2.60
N LYS A 55 3.13 19.68 2.28
CA LYS A 55 2.63 19.61 0.89
C LYS A 55 3.12 20.80 0.07
N GLY A 56 3.22 20.60 -1.24
CA GLY A 56 3.58 21.65 -2.18
C GLY A 56 5.07 21.83 -2.37
N ILE A 57 5.92 20.84 -2.05
CA ILE A 57 7.35 20.94 -2.35
C ILE A 57 7.55 21.09 -3.87
N PRO A 58 8.30 22.11 -4.33
CA PRO A 58 8.57 22.32 -5.76
C PRO A 58 9.17 21.09 -6.44
N ARG A 59 8.66 20.72 -7.63
CA ARG A 59 9.14 19.53 -8.37
C ARG A 59 10.58 19.65 -8.88
N ASN A 60 11.07 20.88 -9.01
CA ASN A 60 12.44 21.20 -9.41
C ASN A 60 13.41 21.28 -8.21
N ALA A 61 12.97 20.98 -6.99
CA ALA A 61 13.83 21.01 -5.82
C ALA A 61 15.02 20.04 -5.97
N GLU A 62 16.22 20.56 -5.74
CA GLU A 62 17.47 19.79 -5.72
C GLU A 62 17.97 19.56 -4.29
N ARG A 63 17.60 20.43 -3.36
CA ARG A 63 17.92 20.31 -1.93
C ARG A 63 16.70 20.60 -1.08
N LEU A 64 16.38 19.68 -0.18
CA LEU A 64 15.28 19.80 0.77
C LEU A 64 15.77 19.58 2.19
N ASP A 65 15.65 20.62 3.01
CA ASP A 65 16.03 20.60 4.42
C ASP A 65 14.74 20.51 5.27
N LEU A 66 14.51 19.35 5.89
CA LEU A 66 13.37 19.05 6.77
C LEU A 66 13.82 18.67 8.19
N ASP A 67 15.08 18.93 8.52
CA ASP A 67 15.66 18.61 9.81
C ASP A 67 15.05 19.43 10.96
N ARG A 68 15.24 18.94 12.19
CA ARG A 68 14.77 19.57 13.44
C ARG A 68 13.26 19.81 13.48
N ASN A 69 12.49 18.91 12.87
CA ASN A 69 11.03 18.93 12.90
C ASN A 69 10.49 17.81 13.81
N ASN A 70 9.18 17.59 13.78
CA ASN A 70 8.50 16.56 14.55
C ASN A 70 7.88 15.48 13.64
N ILE A 71 8.52 15.20 12.50
CA ILE A 71 7.98 14.27 11.50
C ILE A 71 8.06 12.85 12.06
N THR A 72 6.95 12.12 12.03
CA THR A 72 6.86 10.77 12.62
C THR A 72 6.83 9.64 11.60
N ARG A 73 6.45 9.95 10.35
CA ARG A 73 6.31 9.01 9.25
C ARG A 73 6.67 9.67 7.92
N ILE A 74 7.25 8.87 7.02
CA ILE A 74 7.41 9.21 5.60
C ILE A 74 6.54 8.26 4.78
N SER A 75 5.62 8.82 4.01
CA SER A 75 4.70 8.10 3.14
C SER A 75 5.22 7.97 1.70
N LYS A 76 4.61 7.06 0.91
CA LYS A 76 4.93 6.91 -0.51
C LYS A 76 4.70 8.19 -1.33
N VAL A 77 3.75 9.04 -0.93
CA VAL A 77 3.36 10.22 -1.71
C VAL A 77 4.16 11.47 -1.36
N ASP A 78 4.83 11.50 -0.20
CA ASP A 78 5.51 12.69 0.34
C ASP A 78 6.56 13.27 -0.60
N PHE A 79 7.31 12.40 -1.28
CA PHE A 79 8.38 12.78 -2.22
C PHE A 79 8.06 12.42 -3.68
N SER A 80 6.79 12.12 -3.98
CA SER A 80 6.40 11.71 -5.33
C SER A 80 6.59 12.85 -6.33
N GLY A 81 7.19 12.52 -7.48
CA GLY A 81 7.44 13.48 -8.55
C GLY A 81 8.63 14.43 -8.36
N ILE A 82 9.32 14.42 -7.21
CA ILE A 82 10.50 15.26 -6.94
C ILE A 82 11.78 14.59 -7.49
N LYS A 83 11.85 14.47 -8.82
CA LYS A 83 12.86 13.63 -9.50
C LYS A 83 14.28 14.20 -9.46
N ASN A 84 14.42 15.51 -9.22
CA ASN A 84 15.69 16.23 -9.28
C ASN A 84 16.38 16.34 -7.91
N LEU A 85 15.78 15.81 -6.85
CA LEU A 85 16.32 15.94 -5.50
C LEU A 85 17.66 15.22 -5.38
N ARG A 86 18.69 15.94 -4.93
CA ARG A 86 20.07 15.47 -4.73
C ARG A 86 20.42 15.37 -3.25
N VAL A 87 19.91 16.29 -2.43
CA VAL A 87 20.19 16.34 -0.99
C VAL A 87 18.87 16.37 -0.23
N LEU A 88 18.71 15.42 0.69
CA LEU A 88 17.57 15.34 1.60
C LEU A 88 18.06 15.23 3.04
N HIS A 89 17.71 16.22 3.85
CA HIS A 89 18.00 16.25 5.29
C HIS A 89 16.72 16.03 6.08
N LEU A 90 16.73 14.99 6.91
CA LEU A 90 15.62 14.55 7.77
C LEU A 90 16.13 14.24 9.18
N GLU A 91 17.35 14.64 9.52
CA GLU A 91 17.94 14.46 10.84
C GLU A 91 17.16 15.21 11.93
N ASP A 92 17.32 14.78 13.18
CA ASP A 92 16.68 15.40 14.36
C ASP A 92 15.14 15.48 14.22
N ASN A 93 14.51 14.36 13.84
CA ASN A 93 13.06 14.21 13.75
C ASN A 93 12.57 13.05 14.65
N GLN A 94 11.31 12.64 14.52
CA GLN A 94 10.72 11.52 15.29
C GLN A 94 10.30 10.35 14.39
N ILE A 95 10.98 10.16 13.25
CA ILE A 95 10.56 9.21 12.23
C ILE A 95 10.70 7.79 12.76
N THR A 96 9.58 7.09 12.83
CA THR A 96 9.49 5.69 13.25
C THR A 96 9.33 4.74 12.06
N VAL A 97 8.69 5.22 10.98
CA VAL A 97 8.30 4.40 9.82
C VAL A 97 8.57 5.15 8.52
N ILE A 98 9.18 4.44 7.57
CA ILE A 98 9.29 4.84 6.16
C ILE A 98 8.52 3.80 5.35
N GLU A 99 7.57 4.25 4.53
CA GLU A 99 6.80 3.35 3.68
C GLU A 99 7.64 2.78 2.52
N ARG A 100 7.31 1.56 2.10
CA ARG A 100 7.94 0.93 0.93
C ARG A 100 7.72 1.82 -0.30
N GLY A 101 8.81 2.14 -0.99
CA GLY A 101 8.77 2.98 -2.18
C GLY A 101 8.70 4.49 -1.91
N ALA A 102 8.81 4.95 -0.66
CA ALA A 102 8.86 6.39 -0.33
C ALA A 102 9.94 7.16 -1.11
N PHE A 103 11.05 6.51 -1.45
CA PHE A 103 12.15 7.12 -2.21
C PHE A 103 12.20 6.67 -3.68
N GLN A 104 11.13 6.07 -4.22
CA GLN A 104 11.14 5.47 -5.56
C GLN A 104 11.42 6.48 -6.69
N ASP A 105 10.99 7.73 -6.52
CA ASP A 105 11.11 8.78 -7.55
C ASP A 105 12.41 9.58 -7.42
N LEU A 106 13.16 9.42 -6.31
CA LEU A 106 14.35 10.20 -5.95
C LEU A 106 15.62 9.72 -6.70
N LYS A 107 15.54 9.64 -8.03
CA LYS A 107 16.57 9.02 -8.87
C LYS A 107 17.91 9.75 -8.86
N GLN A 108 17.91 11.04 -8.52
CA GLN A 108 19.12 11.88 -8.46
C GLN A 108 19.70 12.01 -7.05
N LEU A 109 19.14 11.31 -6.06
CA LEU A 109 19.54 11.49 -4.66
C LEU A 109 20.99 11.06 -4.45
N GLU A 110 21.81 11.97 -3.94
CA GLU A 110 23.25 11.80 -3.68
C GLU A 110 23.55 11.73 -2.18
N ARG A 111 22.77 12.44 -1.36
CA ARG A 111 22.94 12.52 0.09
C ARG A 111 21.60 12.40 0.80
N LEU A 112 21.52 11.45 1.72
CA LEU A 112 20.38 11.26 2.60
C LEU A 112 20.86 11.21 4.05
N ARG A 113 20.28 12.07 4.89
CA ARG A 113 20.47 12.03 6.33
C ARG A 113 19.16 11.70 7.03
N LEU A 114 19.21 10.66 7.85
CA LEU A 114 18.11 10.14 8.66
C LEU A 114 18.57 9.91 10.10
N ASN A 115 19.75 10.40 10.48
CA ASN A 115 20.30 10.23 11.82
C ASN A 115 19.44 10.92 12.88
N ARG A 116 19.53 10.48 14.14
CA ARG A 116 18.74 11.02 15.27
C ARG A 116 17.24 10.96 15.00
N ASN A 117 16.77 9.78 14.65
CA ASN A 117 15.36 9.44 14.49
C ASN A 117 15.02 8.20 15.34
N LYS A 118 13.84 7.60 15.13
CA LYS A 118 13.35 6.45 15.90
C LYS A 118 13.14 5.23 15.00
N LEU A 119 13.93 5.09 13.93
CA LEU A 119 13.79 3.98 12.98
C LEU A 119 14.23 2.67 13.62
N GLN A 120 13.34 1.68 13.65
CA GLN A 120 13.65 0.34 14.18
C GLN A 120 14.02 -0.66 13.09
N VAL A 121 13.48 -0.48 11.88
CA VAL A 121 13.67 -1.37 10.74
C VAL A 121 13.75 -0.56 9.45
N LEU A 122 14.62 -0.99 8.54
CA LEU A 122 14.67 -0.50 7.17
C LEU A 122 13.83 -1.41 6.26
N PRO A 123 12.82 -0.88 5.54
CA PRO A 123 12.11 -1.65 4.53
C PRO A 123 13.08 -2.23 3.48
N GLU A 124 12.90 -3.49 3.10
CA GLU A 124 13.67 -4.05 1.99
C GLU A 124 13.42 -3.25 0.70
N LEU A 125 14.47 -3.12 -0.12
CA LEU A 125 14.40 -2.41 -1.42
C LEU A 125 14.06 -0.92 -1.32
N LEU A 126 14.12 -0.32 -0.12
CA LEU A 126 13.84 1.12 0.07
C LEU A 126 14.68 1.99 -0.88
N PHE A 127 15.94 1.62 -1.11
CA PHE A 127 16.89 2.37 -1.94
C PHE A 127 17.08 1.79 -3.36
N GLN A 128 16.17 0.91 -3.81
CA GLN A 128 16.30 0.24 -5.11
C GLN A 128 16.35 1.22 -6.29
N SER A 129 15.68 2.38 -6.15
CA SER A 129 15.54 3.38 -7.21
C SER A 129 16.39 4.65 -6.99
N THR A 130 17.37 4.61 -6.07
CA THR A 130 18.27 5.74 -5.76
C THR A 130 19.73 5.39 -6.11
N PRO A 131 20.08 5.14 -7.39
CA PRO A 131 21.38 4.60 -7.77
C PRO A 131 22.56 5.56 -7.60
N LYS A 132 22.30 6.86 -7.42
CA LYS A 132 23.32 7.91 -7.24
C LYS A 132 23.69 8.17 -5.78
N LEU A 133 23.09 7.45 -4.82
CA LEU A 133 23.27 7.74 -3.41
C LEU A 133 24.72 7.45 -2.99
N GLY A 134 25.47 8.52 -2.72
CA GLY A 134 26.88 8.46 -2.34
C GLY A 134 27.11 8.52 -0.82
N ARG A 135 26.19 9.14 -0.07
CA ARG A 135 26.29 9.30 1.38
C ARG A 135 24.95 9.02 2.05
N LEU A 136 24.94 8.08 2.99
CA LEU A 136 23.78 7.68 3.77
C LEU A 136 24.14 7.67 5.26
N ASP A 137 23.46 8.51 6.02
CA ASP A 137 23.59 8.56 7.47
C ASP A 137 22.31 8.04 8.16
N LEU A 138 22.43 6.92 8.84
CA LEU A 138 21.40 6.23 9.61
C LEU A 138 21.81 6.08 11.10
N SER A 139 22.85 6.81 11.52
CA SER A 139 23.35 6.77 12.90
C SER A 139 22.32 7.27 13.91
N GLU A 140 22.48 6.93 15.19
CA GLU A 140 21.60 7.41 16.27
C GLU A 140 20.10 7.11 16.00
N ASN A 141 19.81 5.87 15.60
CA ASN A 141 18.45 5.34 15.43
C ASN A 141 18.26 4.11 16.35
N GLN A 142 17.21 3.31 16.11
CA GLN A 142 16.89 2.12 16.89
C GLN A 142 16.96 0.84 16.04
N ILE A 143 17.76 0.85 14.96
CA ILE A 143 17.79 -0.22 13.97
C ILE A 143 18.30 -1.51 14.61
N GLN A 144 17.55 -2.61 14.48
CA GLN A 144 17.88 -3.87 15.17
C GLN A 144 18.61 -4.89 14.29
N ALA A 145 18.41 -4.84 12.97
CA ALA A 145 18.97 -5.80 12.04
C ALA A 145 19.22 -5.18 10.66
N VAL A 146 20.19 -5.74 9.94
CA VAL A 146 20.47 -5.39 8.55
C VAL A 146 20.15 -6.57 7.64
N PRO A 147 18.95 -6.60 7.01
CA PRO A 147 18.58 -7.67 6.10
C PRO A 147 19.37 -7.61 4.79
N ARG A 148 19.44 -8.74 4.08
CA ARG A 148 20.22 -8.92 2.85
C ARG A 148 19.88 -7.89 1.76
N LYS A 149 18.63 -7.42 1.72
CA LYS A 149 18.14 -6.46 0.71
C LYS A 149 17.99 -5.02 1.23
N ALA A 150 18.50 -4.71 2.42
CA ALA A 150 18.43 -3.36 3.01
C ALA A 150 19.03 -2.30 2.08
N PHE A 151 20.22 -2.57 1.55
CA PHE A 151 21.01 -1.62 0.75
C PHE A 151 21.07 -1.98 -0.73
N ARG A 152 20.11 -2.77 -1.21
CA ARG A 152 20.05 -3.13 -2.64
C ARG A 152 19.67 -1.90 -3.46
N GLY A 153 20.48 -1.59 -4.48
CA GLY A 153 20.27 -0.46 -5.40
C GLY A 153 21.28 0.67 -5.26
N ILE A 154 21.94 0.80 -4.11
CA ILE A 154 22.89 1.89 -3.82
C ILE A 154 24.34 1.44 -4.01
N THR A 155 24.68 1.00 -5.23
CA THR A 155 26.02 0.45 -5.53
C THR A 155 27.14 1.48 -5.49
N THR A 156 26.81 2.78 -5.58
CA THR A 156 27.74 3.92 -5.62
C THR A 156 27.99 4.55 -4.25
N VAL A 157 27.38 4.02 -3.19
CA VAL A 157 27.53 4.58 -1.84
C VAL A 157 28.98 4.47 -1.37
N LYS A 158 29.52 5.61 -0.91
CA LYS A 158 30.89 5.73 -0.43
C LYS A 158 30.96 5.85 1.09
N ASN A 159 29.94 6.45 1.70
CA ASN A 159 29.87 6.66 3.14
C ASN A 159 28.52 6.14 3.67
N LEU A 160 28.59 5.10 4.50
CA LEU A 160 27.45 4.50 5.18
C LEU A 160 27.70 4.55 6.70
N GLN A 161 26.84 5.27 7.41
CA GLN A 161 26.95 5.44 8.86
C GLN A 161 25.77 4.79 9.56
N LEU A 162 26.07 3.88 10.49
CA LEU A 162 25.11 3.07 11.27
C LEU A 162 25.48 3.06 12.77
N ASP A 163 26.33 3.98 13.22
CA ASP A 163 26.74 4.10 14.62
C ASP A 163 25.54 4.31 15.56
N SER A 164 25.65 3.87 16.82
CA SER A 164 24.64 4.12 17.86
C SER A 164 23.24 3.67 17.45
N ASN A 165 23.13 2.39 17.10
CA ASN A 165 21.87 1.70 16.84
C ASN A 165 21.75 0.46 17.76
N HIS A 166 20.79 -0.42 17.51
CA HIS A 166 20.59 -1.67 18.25
C HIS A 166 20.88 -2.90 17.39
N ILE A 167 21.77 -2.78 16.40
CA ILE A 167 21.99 -3.82 15.40
C ILE A 167 22.62 -5.02 16.11
N SER A 168 21.89 -6.13 16.18
CA SER A 168 22.39 -7.39 16.73
C SER A 168 22.77 -8.40 15.65
N CYS A 169 22.19 -8.25 14.45
CA CYS A 169 22.36 -9.19 13.35
C CYS A 169 22.54 -8.49 12.00
N ILE A 170 23.50 -8.98 11.22
CA ILE A 170 23.76 -8.59 9.83
C ILE A 170 23.64 -9.84 8.96
N GLU A 171 22.72 -9.86 8.00
CA GLU A 171 22.50 -11.03 7.16
C GLU A 171 23.64 -11.26 6.18
N ASP A 172 23.79 -12.52 5.76
CA ASP A 172 24.74 -12.92 4.73
C ASP A 172 24.57 -12.14 3.43
N GLY A 173 25.59 -11.33 3.13
CA GLY A 173 25.66 -10.51 1.93
C GLY A 173 24.87 -9.21 2.00
N ALA A 174 24.47 -8.73 3.18
CA ALA A 174 23.78 -7.45 3.37
C ALA A 174 24.54 -6.25 2.75
N PHE A 175 25.88 -6.26 2.81
CA PHE A 175 26.72 -5.23 2.20
C PHE A 175 27.32 -5.63 0.84
N ARG A 176 26.95 -6.79 0.28
CA ARG A 176 27.57 -7.34 -0.94
C ARG A 176 27.47 -6.42 -2.17
N ALA A 177 26.43 -5.58 -2.21
CA ALA A 177 26.21 -4.64 -3.31
C ALA A 177 27.10 -3.38 -3.23
N LEU A 178 27.71 -3.09 -2.07
CA LEU A 178 28.38 -1.82 -1.77
C LEU A 178 29.85 -1.82 -2.21
N ARG A 179 30.09 -1.99 -3.50
CA ARG A 179 31.45 -2.17 -4.06
C ARG A 179 32.32 -0.91 -3.96
N ASP A 180 31.70 0.26 -3.95
CA ASP A 180 32.38 1.56 -3.88
C ASP A 180 32.52 2.12 -2.45
N LEU A 181 32.17 1.32 -1.43
CA LEU A 181 32.16 1.79 -0.05
C LEU A 181 33.58 2.12 0.44
N GLU A 182 33.76 3.36 0.92
CA GLU A 182 35.03 3.88 1.44
C GLU A 182 35.00 3.98 2.97
N ILE A 183 33.84 4.31 3.54
CA ILE A 183 33.61 4.54 4.97
C ILE A 183 32.39 3.74 5.41
N LEU A 184 32.60 2.84 6.38
CA LEU A 184 31.55 2.09 7.09
C LEU A 184 31.73 2.26 8.60
N THR A 185 30.71 2.78 9.27
CA THR A 185 30.74 2.95 10.73
C THR A 185 29.57 2.23 11.39
N LEU A 186 29.89 1.39 12.37
CA LEU A 186 28.97 0.46 13.03
C LEU A 186 29.22 0.44 14.56
N ASN A 187 29.82 1.49 15.11
CA ASN A 187 30.14 1.54 16.52
C ASN A 187 28.88 1.56 17.38
N ASN A 188 29.03 1.17 18.65
CA ASN A 188 27.96 1.30 19.64
C ASN A 188 26.66 0.62 19.15
N ASN A 189 26.79 -0.66 18.80
CA ASN A 189 25.71 -1.54 18.39
C ASN A 189 25.80 -2.84 19.22
N ASN A 190 24.95 -3.83 18.94
CA ASN A 190 24.94 -5.09 19.67
C ASN A 190 25.38 -6.28 18.81
N ILE A 191 26.25 -6.04 17.82
CA ILE A 191 26.62 -7.04 16.80
C ILE A 191 27.43 -8.16 17.46
N THR A 192 26.98 -9.40 17.27
CA THR A 192 27.66 -10.59 17.80
C THR A 192 28.56 -11.27 16.77
N LEU A 193 28.16 -11.26 15.49
CA LEU A 193 28.89 -11.88 14.39
C LEU A 193 28.82 -10.98 13.15
N ILE A 194 29.92 -10.94 12.41
CA ILE A 194 29.97 -10.37 11.07
C ILE A 194 30.24 -11.52 10.10
N PRO A 195 29.31 -11.82 9.17
CA PRO A 195 29.55 -12.86 8.18
C PRO A 195 30.66 -12.48 7.20
N LEU A 196 31.52 -13.43 6.85
CA LEU A 196 32.60 -13.26 5.86
C LEU A 196 32.06 -12.72 4.51
N SER A 197 30.90 -13.23 4.09
CA SER A 197 30.24 -12.86 2.84
C SER A 197 29.89 -11.37 2.76
N SER A 198 29.70 -10.72 3.93
CA SER A 198 29.35 -9.31 4.05
C SER A 198 30.55 -8.39 3.76
N PHE A 199 31.81 -8.85 3.94
CA PHE A 199 33.02 -8.02 3.78
C PHE A 199 33.91 -8.39 2.59
N ASN A 200 33.73 -9.57 2.00
CA ASN A 200 34.58 -10.08 0.91
C ASN A 200 34.61 -9.24 -0.39
N HIS A 201 33.78 -8.19 -0.51
CA HIS A 201 33.59 -7.45 -1.77
C HIS A 201 33.68 -5.91 -1.61
N MET A 202 34.48 -5.43 -0.65
CA MET A 202 34.70 -3.99 -0.41
C MET A 202 36.19 -3.59 -0.57
N PRO A 203 36.71 -3.49 -1.81
CA PRO A 203 38.13 -3.20 -2.04
C PRO A 203 38.54 -1.76 -1.70
N LYS A 204 37.61 -0.79 -1.76
CA LYS A 204 37.88 0.63 -1.52
C LYS A 204 37.77 1.07 -0.06
N LEU A 205 37.45 0.13 0.85
CA LEU A 205 37.20 0.45 2.25
C LEU A 205 38.48 0.92 2.94
N ARG A 206 38.47 2.18 3.38
CA ARG A 206 39.58 2.84 4.08
C ARG A 206 39.25 3.23 5.52
N THR A 207 37.97 3.23 5.88
CA THR A 207 37.53 3.49 7.25
C THR A 207 36.47 2.48 7.62
N LEU A 208 36.77 1.67 8.64
CA LEU A 208 35.85 0.75 9.27
C LEU A 208 35.87 1.04 10.76
N ARG A 209 34.70 1.16 11.38
CA ARG A 209 34.58 1.28 12.84
C ARG A 209 33.60 0.25 13.38
N LEU A 210 34.06 -0.56 14.32
CA LEU A 210 33.33 -1.71 14.90
C LEU A 210 33.45 -1.78 16.43
N HIS A 211 34.02 -0.77 17.07
CA HIS A 211 34.21 -0.80 18.52
C HIS A 211 32.85 -0.71 19.24
N SER A 212 32.84 -1.07 20.53
CA SER A 212 31.62 -1.04 21.34
C SER A 212 30.49 -1.88 20.72
N ASN A 213 30.81 -3.13 20.35
CA ASN A 213 29.87 -4.17 19.91
C ASN A 213 30.04 -5.40 20.79
N ASN A 214 29.11 -6.36 20.69
CA ASN A 214 29.12 -7.59 21.49
C ASN A 214 29.73 -8.79 20.74
N LEU A 215 30.86 -8.58 20.08
CA LEU A 215 31.44 -9.57 19.16
C LEU A 215 31.81 -10.88 19.88
N HIS A 216 31.27 -11.98 19.38
CA HIS A 216 31.52 -13.35 19.84
C HIS A 216 32.67 -13.95 19.02
N CYS A 217 33.85 -14.00 19.62
CA CYS A 217 35.09 -14.47 19.02
C CYS A 217 35.18 -16.00 19.04
N ASP A 218 34.32 -16.65 18.27
CA ASP A 218 34.38 -18.09 18.01
C ASP A 218 34.95 -18.37 16.60
N CYS A 219 34.95 -19.65 16.21
CA CYS A 219 35.44 -20.08 14.89
C CYS A 219 34.79 -19.34 13.70
N HIS A 220 33.56 -18.84 13.82
CA HIS A 220 32.85 -18.13 12.75
C HIS A 220 33.37 -16.69 12.55
N LEU A 221 33.94 -16.07 13.59
CA LEU A 221 34.53 -14.72 13.50
C LEU A 221 36.04 -14.75 13.20
N SER A 222 36.65 -15.93 13.19
CA SER A 222 38.10 -16.13 12.98
C SER A 222 38.67 -15.40 11.76
N TRP A 223 37.90 -15.30 10.67
CA TRP A 223 38.29 -14.61 9.45
C TRP A 223 38.57 -13.12 9.65
N LEU A 224 37.85 -12.46 10.58
CA LEU A 224 37.95 -11.02 10.80
C LEU A 224 39.31 -10.64 11.37
N SER A 225 39.89 -11.51 12.21
CA SER A 225 41.24 -11.32 12.76
C SER A 225 42.29 -11.25 11.65
N ASP A 226 42.30 -12.23 10.75
CA ASP A 226 43.26 -12.26 9.63
C ASP A 226 43.02 -11.09 8.67
N TRP A 227 41.76 -10.75 8.41
CA TRP A 227 41.39 -9.63 7.55
C TRP A 227 41.85 -8.27 8.11
N LEU A 228 41.72 -8.05 9.42
CA LEU A 228 42.18 -6.83 10.08
C LEU A 228 43.71 -6.75 10.16
N ARG A 229 44.41 -7.88 10.36
CA ARG A 229 45.88 -7.92 10.32
C ARG A 229 46.45 -7.47 8.98
N GLN A 230 45.79 -7.83 7.89
CA GLN A 230 46.18 -7.43 6.53
C GLN A 230 45.88 -5.95 6.23
N ARG A 231 44.97 -5.32 6.98
CA ARG A 231 44.50 -3.95 6.75
C ARG A 231 44.72 -3.07 7.98
N ARG A 232 46.00 -2.81 8.27
CA ARG A 232 46.43 -1.97 9.39
C ARG A 232 45.68 -0.63 9.39
N GLY A 233 45.14 -0.24 10.54
CA GLY A 233 44.39 1.01 10.71
C GLY A 233 42.87 0.91 10.52
N LEU A 234 42.34 -0.21 10.01
CA LEU A 234 40.89 -0.45 10.01
C LEU A 234 40.41 -1.00 11.36
N ALA A 235 39.20 -0.61 11.75
CA ALA A 235 38.49 -1.12 12.93
C ALA A 235 39.33 -1.07 14.21
N LEU A 236 40.05 0.02 14.42
CA LEU A 236 40.83 0.24 15.64
C LEU A 236 39.95 0.05 16.88
N PHE A 237 40.53 -0.53 17.93
CA PHE A 237 39.87 -0.80 19.21
C PHE A 237 38.70 -1.81 19.15
N THR A 238 38.62 -2.61 18.10
CA THR A 238 37.63 -3.70 18.03
C THR A 238 38.08 -4.87 18.91
N GLN A 239 37.30 -5.14 19.95
CA GLN A 239 37.59 -6.13 20.97
C GLN A 239 36.55 -7.26 20.98
N CYS A 240 36.97 -8.44 21.38
CA CYS A 240 36.10 -9.56 21.70
C CYS A 240 35.31 -9.26 22.99
N MET A 241 34.01 -9.55 23.01
CA MET A 241 33.19 -9.46 24.24
C MET A 241 32.83 -10.84 24.81
N ALA A 242 32.83 -11.85 23.96
CA ALA A 242 32.63 -13.26 24.31
C ALA A 242 33.50 -14.15 23.40
N PRO A 243 33.77 -15.42 23.76
CA PRO A 243 33.53 -16.02 25.07
C PRO A 243 34.37 -15.37 26.19
N ALA A 244 34.08 -15.69 27.46
CA ALA A 244 34.64 -14.98 28.63
C ALA A 244 36.18 -14.96 28.67
N ASN A 245 36.84 -16.02 28.19
CA ASN A 245 38.29 -16.12 28.09
C ASN A 245 38.91 -15.21 27.02
N MET A 246 38.11 -14.71 26.07
CA MET A 246 38.57 -13.79 25.02
C MET A 246 38.15 -12.35 25.27
N ARG A 247 37.32 -12.09 26.30
CA ARG A 247 36.77 -10.76 26.56
C ARG A 247 37.86 -9.72 26.76
N GLY A 248 37.76 -8.59 26.05
CA GLY A 248 38.70 -7.47 26.10
C GLY A 248 39.91 -7.61 25.16
N LEU A 249 40.15 -8.77 24.56
CA LEU A 249 41.24 -8.95 23.60
C LEU A 249 40.92 -8.21 22.29
N ASN A 250 41.90 -7.49 21.74
CA ASN A 250 41.75 -6.92 20.41
C ASN A 250 41.74 -8.04 19.36
N ILE A 251 40.73 -8.04 18.49
CA ILE A 251 40.56 -9.06 17.45
C ILE A 251 41.81 -9.30 16.57
N PRO A 252 42.54 -8.27 16.07
CA PRO A 252 43.74 -8.52 15.25
C PRO A 252 44.90 -9.17 16.02
N ASP A 253 44.90 -9.14 17.34
CA ASP A 253 45.97 -9.70 18.19
C ASP A 253 45.73 -11.19 18.52
N VAL A 254 44.51 -11.68 18.35
CA VAL A 254 44.13 -13.09 18.63
C VAL A 254 44.53 -14.01 17.47
N GLN A 255 45.13 -15.18 17.73
CA GLN A 255 45.49 -16.11 16.65
C GLN A 255 44.27 -16.87 16.14
N LYS A 256 44.22 -17.16 14.84
CA LYS A 256 43.11 -17.89 14.21
C LYS A 256 42.76 -19.21 14.93
N LYS A 257 43.76 -19.93 15.44
CA LYS A 257 43.60 -21.21 16.15
C LYS A 257 42.84 -21.08 17.49
N ASP A 258 42.84 -19.89 18.09
CA ASP A 258 42.21 -19.65 19.40
C ASP A 258 40.69 -19.43 19.25
N PHE A 259 40.22 -19.13 18.03
CA PHE A 259 38.81 -19.04 17.69
C PHE A 259 38.22 -20.45 17.53
N THR A 260 37.59 -20.97 18.57
CA THR A 260 37.05 -22.33 18.62
C THR A 260 35.52 -22.34 18.72
N CYS A 261 34.87 -23.41 18.25
CA CYS A 261 33.43 -23.65 18.39
C CYS A 261 33.20 -25.06 18.94
N THR A 262 32.23 -25.21 19.84
CA THR A 262 31.79 -26.51 20.35
C THR A 262 30.52 -26.96 19.62
N GLY A 263 30.62 -27.99 18.77
CA GLY A 263 29.49 -28.61 18.07
C GLY A 263 29.67 -28.77 16.55
N PRO A 264 28.81 -29.55 15.86
CA PRO A 264 28.90 -29.75 14.42
C PRO A 264 28.65 -28.42 13.69
N ALA A 265 29.68 -27.93 12.99
CA ALA A 265 29.68 -26.70 12.21
C ALA A 265 28.77 -26.80 10.97
N GLN A 266 27.45 -26.85 11.19
CA GLN A 266 26.50 -26.54 10.13
C GLN A 266 26.20 -25.05 10.22
N ALA A 267 26.88 -24.28 9.37
CA ALA A 267 26.54 -22.88 9.09
C ALA A 267 25.13 -22.84 8.48
N LYS A 268 24.10 -22.88 9.32
CA LYS A 268 22.75 -22.49 8.89
C LYS A 268 22.86 -21.03 8.43
N PRO A 269 22.26 -20.66 7.29
CA PRO A 269 22.25 -19.27 6.85
C PRO A 269 21.75 -18.41 8.01
N HIS A 270 22.56 -17.45 8.43
CA HIS A 270 22.22 -16.52 9.48
C HIS A 270 21.18 -15.55 8.91
N THR A 271 19.92 -15.99 8.84
CA THR A 271 18.79 -15.09 8.62
C THR A 271 18.62 -14.27 9.87
N CYS A 272 18.75 -12.96 9.72
CA CYS A 272 18.38 -12.02 10.74
C CYS A 272 16.88 -11.99 10.76
N ILE A 273 16.30 -12.83 11.60
CA ILE A 273 14.96 -12.56 12.10
C ILE A 273 15.14 -11.29 12.92
N PRO A 274 14.70 -10.11 12.45
CA PRO A 274 14.68 -8.96 13.34
C PRO A 274 13.83 -9.44 14.51
N GLN A 275 14.32 -9.29 15.74
CA GLN A 275 13.48 -9.60 16.91
C GLN A 275 12.20 -8.75 16.94
N ALA A 276 12.09 -7.76 16.06
CA ALA A 276 10.82 -7.30 15.52
C ALA A 276 10.41 -8.06 14.24
N SER A 277 9.70 -9.17 14.40
CA SER A 277 8.51 -9.40 13.57
C SER A 277 7.66 -8.15 13.75
N VAL A 278 7.83 -7.14 12.87
CA VAL A 278 7.25 -5.80 13.08
C VAL A 278 5.74 -5.94 12.99
N CYS A 279 5.16 -6.27 14.14
CA CYS A 279 3.77 -6.10 14.37
C CYS A 279 3.56 -4.60 14.42
N PRO A 280 2.65 -4.04 13.62
CA PRO A 280 2.26 -2.65 13.79
C PRO A 280 1.92 -2.41 15.26
N ALA A 281 2.33 -1.28 15.85
CA ALA A 281 2.15 -1.03 17.30
C ALA A 281 0.68 -1.12 17.75
N SER A 282 -0.26 -0.88 16.84
CA SER A 282 -1.70 -1.01 17.10
C SER A 282 -2.20 -2.47 17.04
N CYS A 283 -1.39 -3.40 16.54
CA CYS A 283 -1.77 -4.77 16.24
C CYS A 283 -1.03 -5.78 17.12
N THR A 284 -1.52 -7.01 17.08
CA THR A 284 -0.98 -8.16 17.82
C THR A 284 -0.60 -9.24 16.82
N CYS A 285 0.62 -9.78 16.90
CA CYS A 285 1.12 -10.71 15.89
C CYS A 285 1.56 -12.00 16.57
N ASN A 286 0.88 -13.10 16.24
CA ASN A 286 1.16 -14.41 16.82
C ASN A 286 0.90 -15.49 15.77
N ASN A 287 1.79 -16.49 15.66
CA ASN A 287 1.62 -17.64 14.77
C ASN A 287 1.23 -17.28 13.33
N ASN A 288 1.88 -16.25 12.74
CA ASN A 288 1.58 -15.73 11.40
C ASN A 288 0.17 -15.12 11.23
N ILE A 289 -0.50 -14.80 12.33
CA ILE A 289 -1.76 -14.06 12.35
C ILE A 289 -1.45 -12.64 12.80
N VAL A 290 -1.91 -11.65 12.04
CA VAL A 290 -1.87 -10.24 12.44
C VAL A 290 -3.28 -9.79 12.81
N ASP A 291 -3.47 -9.47 14.08
CA ASP A 291 -4.74 -9.04 14.66
C ASP A 291 -4.73 -7.55 14.98
N CYS A 292 -5.48 -6.79 14.18
CA CYS A 292 -5.60 -5.34 14.22
C CYS A 292 -7.05 -4.87 14.49
N ARG A 293 -7.89 -5.73 15.08
CA ARG A 293 -9.34 -5.50 15.22
C ARG A 293 -9.67 -4.42 16.24
N ARG A 294 -10.66 -3.57 15.94
CA ARG A 294 -11.16 -2.52 16.85
C ARG A 294 -10.07 -1.57 17.34
N LYS A 295 -9.12 -1.23 16.46
CA LYS A 295 -7.98 -0.36 16.79
C LYS A 295 -8.14 1.05 16.26
N GLY A 296 -9.29 1.37 15.67
CA GLY A 296 -9.58 2.68 15.09
C GLY A 296 -8.73 3.00 13.86
N LEU A 297 -8.21 1.98 13.17
CA LEU A 297 -7.32 2.17 12.03
C LEU A 297 -8.05 2.84 10.87
N THR A 298 -7.44 3.88 10.30
CA THR A 298 -7.97 4.58 9.11
C THR A 298 -7.36 4.07 7.80
N GLU A 299 -6.28 3.28 7.89
CA GLU A 299 -5.52 2.73 6.78
C GLU A 299 -5.02 1.31 7.11
N ILE A 300 -4.67 0.55 6.07
CA ILE A 300 -4.04 -0.77 6.23
C ILE A 300 -2.58 -0.55 6.68
N PRO A 301 -2.12 -1.15 7.79
CA PRO A 301 -0.74 -0.98 8.25
C PRO A 301 0.29 -1.46 7.23
N ALA A 302 1.31 -0.63 6.98
CA ALA A 302 2.46 -1.01 6.17
C ALA A 302 3.42 -1.96 6.94
N ASN A 303 4.26 -2.68 6.21
CA ASN A 303 5.35 -3.51 6.74
C ASN A 303 4.91 -4.67 7.64
N LEU A 304 3.88 -5.41 7.21
CA LEU A 304 3.45 -6.63 7.89
C LEU A 304 4.51 -7.75 7.72
N PRO A 305 4.56 -8.74 8.62
CA PRO A 305 5.46 -9.89 8.49
C PRO A 305 5.25 -10.66 7.17
N GLU A 306 6.33 -10.98 6.45
CA GLU A 306 6.25 -11.67 5.14
C GLU A 306 5.61 -13.06 5.21
N GLY A 307 5.69 -13.71 6.37
CA GLY A 307 5.16 -15.05 6.64
C GLY A 307 3.66 -15.09 6.98
N ILE A 308 2.96 -13.96 6.97
CA ILE A 308 1.57 -13.85 7.40
C ILE A 308 0.64 -14.79 6.60
N VAL A 309 -0.24 -15.48 7.34
CA VAL A 309 -1.26 -16.41 6.82
C VAL A 309 -2.66 -15.83 6.99
N GLU A 310 -2.87 -15.02 8.02
CA GLU A 310 -4.17 -14.40 8.30
C GLU A 310 -3.99 -12.97 8.78
N ILE A 311 -4.79 -12.05 8.22
CA ILE A 311 -4.89 -10.67 8.69
C ILE A 311 -6.32 -10.32 9.06
N ARG A 312 -6.48 -9.76 10.26
CA ARG A 312 -7.76 -9.35 10.85
C ARG A 312 -7.79 -7.85 11.04
N LEU A 313 -8.50 -7.15 10.19
CA LEU A 313 -8.66 -5.70 10.17
C LEU A 313 -10.12 -5.29 10.41
N GLU A 314 -10.98 -6.19 10.89
CA GLU A 314 -12.40 -5.89 11.07
C GLU A 314 -12.66 -4.85 12.15
N GLN A 315 -13.79 -4.14 12.01
CA GLN A 315 -14.28 -3.13 12.96
C GLN A 315 -13.28 -1.97 13.14
N ASN A 316 -12.79 -1.44 12.01
CA ASN A 316 -11.93 -0.26 11.95
C ASN A 316 -12.60 0.85 11.10
N LEU A 317 -11.84 1.89 10.73
CA LEU A 317 -12.30 3.06 9.98
C LEU A 317 -11.63 3.15 8.60
N ILE A 318 -11.17 2.02 8.04
CA ILE A 318 -10.43 1.98 6.77
C ILE A 318 -11.36 2.36 5.63
N LYS A 319 -10.94 3.31 4.79
CA LYS A 319 -11.73 3.81 3.65
C LYS A 319 -11.31 3.25 2.29
N ASN A 320 -10.01 2.98 2.14
CA ASN A 320 -9.42 2.62 0.86
C ASN A 320 -8.51 1.40 0.99
N ILE A 321 -8.51 0.53 -0.02
CA ILE A 321 -7.51 -0.54 -0.18
C ILE A 321 -6.56 -0.11 -1.31
N PRO A 322 -5.31 0.29 -1.00
CA PRO A 322 -4.38 0.83 -1.99
C PRO A 322 -3.84 -0.23 -2.95
N ALA A 323 -3.21 0.24 -4.02
CA ALA A 323 -2.61 -0.61 -5.03
C ALA A 323 -1.57 -1.57 -4.44
N GLY A 324 -1.68 -2.85 -4.79
CA GLY A 324 -0.80 -3.91 -4.31
C GLY A 324 -0.75 -4.07 -2.78
N ALA A 325 -1.77 -3.64 -2.04
CA ALA A 325 -1.79 -3.66 -0.58
C ALA A 325 -1.38 -5.00 0.03
N PHE A 326 -1.80 -6.11 -0.59
CA PHE A 326 -1.54 -7.46 -0.10
C PHE A 326 -0.63 -8.30 -1.00
N SER A 327 -0.26 -7.82 -2.19
CA SER A 327 0.56 -8.55 -3.17
C SER A 327 1.88 -9.13 -2.64
N PRO A 328 2.58 -8.50 -1.67
CA PRO A 328 3.79 -9.09 -1.09
C PRO A 328 3.54 -10.38 -0.30
N TYR A 329 2.35 -10.56 0.30
CA TYR A 329 2.08 -11.60 1.31
C TYR A 329 1.47 -12.86 0.70
N LYS A 330 2.25 -13.53 -0.16
CA LYS A 330 1.80 -14.67 -0.98
C LYS A 330 1.29 -15.88 -0.19
N LYS A 331 1.55 -15.95 1.12
CA LYS A 331 1.10 -17.03 2.02
C LYS A 331 -0.26 -16.77 2.67
N LEU A 332 -0.86 -15.59 2.44
CA LEU A 332 -2.18 -15.25 2.98
C LEU A 332 -3.23 -16.26 2.52
N LYS A 333 -3.94 -16.80 3.51
CA LYS A 333 -5.13 -17.64 3.34
C LYS A 333 -6.40 -16.88 3.70
N ARG A 334 -6.33 -15.94 4.63
CA ARG A 334 -7.50 -15.17 5.06
C ARG A 334 -7.23 -13.68 5.21
N ILE A 335 -8.10 -12.87 4.64
CA ILE A 335 -8.15 -11.42 4.82
C ILE A 335 -9.54 -11.05 5.33
N ASP A 336 -9.61 -10.46 6.53
CA ASP A 336 -10.84 -9.92 7.10
C ASP A 336 -10.78 -8.39 7.19
N LEU A 337 -11.60 -7.73 6.36
CA LEU A 337 -11.76 -6.27 6.28
C LEU A 337 -13.21 -5.86 6.58
N SER A 338 -13.98 -6.74 7.24
CA SER A 338 -15.40 -6.48 7.50
C SER A 338 -15.65 -5.31 8.44
N LYS A 339 -16.83 -4.70 8.36
CA LYS A 339 -17.26 -3.60 9.24
C LYS A 339 -16.25 -2.44 9.25
N ASN A 340 -15.79 -2.03 8.08
CA ASN A 340 -14.95 -0.86 7.86
C ASN A 340 -15.76 0.22 7.10
N GLN A 341 -15.08 1.19 6.47
CA GLN A 341 -15.71 2.21 5.63
C GLN A 341 -15.24 2.11 4.18
N VAL A 342 -14.84 0.92 3.71
CA VAL A 342 -14.20 0.76 2.42
C VAL A 342 -15.15 1.15 1.29
N SER A 343 -14.80 2.18 0.52
CA SER A 343 -15.49 2.59 -0.71
C SER A 343 -14.67 2.27 -1.95
N ASP A 344 -13.35 2.46 -1.87
CA ASP A 344 -12.46 2.39 -3.01
C ASP A 344 -11.43 1.26 -2.84
N ILE A 345 -11.33 0.42 -3.87
CA ILE A 345 -10.41 -0.72 -3.91
C ILE A 345 -9.60 -0.61 -5.20
N ALA A 346 -8.27 -0.63 -5.10
CA ALA A 346 -7.41 -0.69 -6.28
C ALA A 346 -7.55 -2.05 -6.98
N ALA A 347 -7.55 -2.07 -8.31
CA ALA A 347 -7.75 -3.29 -9.11
C ALA A 347 -6.70 -4.38 -8.85
N ASP A 348 -5.48 -3.99 -8.46
CA ASP A 348 -4.37 -4.90 -8.18
C ASP A 348 -4.16 -5.21 -6.68
N ALA A 349 -5.11 -4.80 -5.82
CA ALA A 349 -4.98 -4.92 -4.35
C ALA A 349 -4.71 -6.36 -3.87
N PHE A 350 -5.29 -7.36 -4.55
CA PHE A 350 -5.20 -8.78 -4.21
C PHE A 350 -4.36 -9.60 -5.21
N THR A 351 -3.67 -8.94 -6.15
CA THR A 351 -2.91 -9.63 -7.19
C THR A 351 -1.82 -10.52 -6.60
N GLY A 352 -1.74 -11.76 -7.10
CA GLY A 352 -0.72 -12.74 -6.71
C GLY A 352 -1.07 -13.60 -5.51
N LEU A 353 -2.22 -13.39 -4.87
CA LEU A 353 -2.68 -14.14 -3.69
C LEU A 353 -3.33 -15.49 -4.05
N ARG A 354 -2.59 -16.36 -4.73
CA ARG A 354 -3.10 -17.66 -5.20
C ARG A 354 -3.52 -18.60 -4.07
N SER A 355 -2.98 -18.44 -2.86
CA SER A 355 -3.30 -19.26 -1.68
C SER A 355 -4.47 -18.73 -0.85
N LEU A 356 -5.09 -17.61 -1.23
CA LEU A 356 -6.18 -17.00 -0.48
C LEU A 356 -7.42 -17.87 -0.57
N THR A 357 -7.95 -18.30 0.57
CA THR A 357 -9.15 -19.14 0.68
C THR A 357 -10.36 -18.36 1.19
N SER A 358 -10.15 -17.28 1.94
CA SER A 358 -11.21 -16.51 2.58
C SER A 358 -10.97 -15.00 2.43
N LEU A 359 -11.90 -14.32 1.75
CA LEU A 359 -11.93 -12.87 1.63
C LEU A 359 -13.24 -12.32 2.18
N VAL A 360 -13.12 -11.53 3.25
CA VAL A 360 -14.27 -11.01 4.01
C VAL A 360 -14.31 -9.49 3.91
N LEU A 361 -15.31 -8.96 3.21
CA LEU A 361 -15.48 -7.53 2.90
C LEU A 361 -16.87 -7.00 3.29
N TYR A 362 -17.65 -7.75 4.08
CA TYR A 362 -19.03 -7.37 4.41
C TYR A 362 -19.12 -6.15 5.33
N GLY A 363 -20.23 -5.41 5.26
CA GLY A 363 -20.46 -4.25 6.12
C GLY A 363 -19.53 -3.08 5.79
N ASN A 364 -19.31 -2.82 4.50
CA ASN A 364 -18.50 -1.72 3.99
C ASN A 364 -19.37 -0.78 3.12
N LYS A 365 -18.75 0.10 2.33
CA LYS A 365 -19.41 1.08 1.45
C LYS A 365 -19.11 0.82 -0.03
N ILE A 366 -18.76 -0.42 -0.39
CA ILE A 366 -18.31 -0.78 -1.74
C ILE A 366 -19.48 -0.67 -2.71
N ALA A 367 -19.36 0.19 -3.72
CA ALA A 367 -20.37 0.39 -4.75
C ALA A 367 -20.02 -0.32 -6.07
N GLU A 368 -18.74 -0.36 -6.42
CA GLU A 368 -18.23 -1.00 -7.64
C GLU A 368 -17.12 -2.00 -7.31
N ILE A 369 -17.08 -3.10 -8.07
CA ILE A 369 -15.96 -4.04 -8.09
C ILE A 369 -15.09 -3.74 -9.32
N PRO A 370 -13.84 -3.26 -9.15
CA PRO A 370 -12.91 -3.04 -10.24
C PRO A 370 -12.73 -4.26 -11.14
N LYS A 371 -12.48 -4.01 -12.43
CA LYS A 371 -12.17 -5.06 -13.40
C LYS A 371 -10.94 -5.85 -12.93
N GLY A 372 -11.08 -7.17 -12.89
CA GLY A 372 -10.00 -8.10 -12.55
C GLY A 372 -9.59 -8.15 -11.08
N LEU A 373 -10.38 -7.54 -10.18
CA LEU A 373 -10.05 -7.50 -8.74
C LEU A 373 -9.79 -8.90 -8.14
N PHE A 374 -10.51 -9.91 -8.62
CA PHE A 374 -10.41 -11.29 -8.13
C PHE A 374 -9.60 -12.21 -9.06
N ASP A 375 -8.98 -11.69 -10.11
CA ASP A 375 -8.23 -12.51 -11.07
C ASP A 375 -7.06 -13.22 -10.39
N GLY A 376 -6.87 -14.50 -10.72
CA GLY A 376 -5.83 -15.35 -10.15
C GLY A 376 -6.07 -15.82 -8.70
N LEU A 377 -7.17 -15.43 -8.04
CA LEU A 377 -7.58 -15.95 -6.72
C LEU A 377 -8.20 -17.36 -6.83
N VAL A 378 -7.44 -18.30 -7.38
CA VAL A 378 -7.92 -19.63 -7.79
C VAL A 378 -8.31 -20.54 -6.62
N SER A 379 -7.75 -20.32 -5.43
CA SER A 379 -8.06 -21.10 -4.22
C SER A 379 -9.17 -20.49 -3.36
N LEU A 380 -9.81 -19.41 -3.82
CA LEU A 380 -10.83 -18.71 -3.02
C LEU A 380 -12.05 -19.60 -2.83
N GLN A 381 -12.40 -19.88 -1.57
CA GLN A 381 -13.53 -20.72 -1.17
C GLN A 381 -14.69 -19.92 -0.58
N LEU A 382 -14.37 -18.81 0.08
CA LEU A 382 -15.36 -17.96 0.76
C LEU A 382 -15.14 -16.49 0.37
N LEU A 383 -16.19 -15.89 -0.18
CA LEU A 383 -16.24 -14.47 -0.53
C LEU A 383 -17.49 -13.82 0.07
N LEU A 384 -17.30 -12.91 1.02
CA LEU A 384 -18.39 -12.19 1.69
C LEU A 384 -18.38 -10.72 1.29
N LEU A 385 -19.37 -10.32 0.49
CA LEU A 385 -19.60 -8.96 0.01
C LEU A 385 -20.94 -8.38 0.50
N ASN A 386 -21.59 -9.03 1.46
CA ASN A 386 -22.90 -8.60 1.94
C ASN A 386 -22.89 -7.27 2.71
N ALA A 387 -24.05 -6.62 2.84
CA ALA A 387 -24.19 -5.32 3.49
C ALA A 387 -23.20 -4.29 2.90
N ASN A 388 -23.27 -4.11 1.59
CA ASN A 388 -22.49 -3.14 0.81
C ASN A 388 -23.45 -2.33 -0.09
N LYS A 389 -22.92 -1.61 -1.07
CA LYS A 389 -23.68 -0.77 -2.00
C LYS A 389 -23.56 -1.25 -3.46
N ILE A 390 -23.18 -2.51 -3.67
CA ILE A 390 -22.90 -3.04 -5.01
C ILE A 390 -24.18 -3.04 -5.84
N ASN A 391 -24.15 -2.37 -6.98
CA ASN A 391 -25.32 -2.20 -7.84
C ASN A 391 -25.19 -2.92 -9.20
N CYS A 392 -23.98 -3.32 -9.58
CA CYS A 392 -23.69 -4.07 -10.79
C CYS A 392 -22.54 -5.07 -10.56
N LEU A 393 -22.46 -6.11 -11.39
CA LEU A 393 -21.32 -7.03 -11.47
C LEU A 393 -21.03 -7.36 -12.94
N ARG A 394 -19.76 -7.30 -13.34
CA ARG A 394 -19.32 -7.63 -14.70
C ARG A 394 -19.38 -9.14 -14.89
N VAL A 395 -19.75 -9.61 -16.08
CA VAL A 395 -19.92 -11.06 -16.36
C VAL A 395 -18.67 -11.90 -16.03
N ASN A 396 -17.48 -11.31 -16.13
CA ASN A 396 -16.20 -11.96 -15.86
C ASN A 396 -15.66 -11.71 -14.44
N THR A 397 -16.42 -11.06 -13.54
CA THR A 397 -15.96 -10.78 -12.16
C THR A 397 -15.51 -12.04 -11.42
N PHE A 398 -16.07 -13.21 -11.72
CA PHE A 398 -15.76 -14.48 -11.05
C PHE A 398 -15.05 -15.51 -11.95
N GLN A 399 -14.37 -15.09 -13.01
CA GLN A 399 -13.85 -15.98 -14.06
C GLN A 399 -12.91 -17.08 -13.55
N ASP A 400 -12.11 -16.80 -12.52
CA ASP A 400 -11.10 -17.72 -11.97
C ASP A 400 -11.56 -18.45 -10.69
N GLN A 401 -12.76 -18.16 -10.17
CA GLN A 401 -13.24 -18.60 -8.85
C GLN A 401 -13.87 -20.00 -8.85
N GLN A 402 -13.19 -20.98 -9.44
CA GLN A 402 -13.72 -22.35 -9.59
C GLN A 402 -13.88 -23.11 -8.25
N SER A 403 -13.08 -22.75 -7.25
CA SER A 403 -13.12 -23.33 -5.89
C SER A 403 -14.10 -22.65 -4.94
N LEU A 404 -14.83 -21.62 -5.40
CA LEU A 404 -15.70 -20.84 -4.52
C LEU A 404 -16.89 -21.69 -4.07
N SER A 405 -17.00 -21.88 -2.76
CA SER A 405 -18.05 -22.67 -2.11
C SER A 405 -19.16 -21.80 -1.55
N LEU A 406 -18.83 -20.58 -1.08
CA LEU A 406 -19.79 -19.63 -0.53
C LEU A 406 -19.55 -18.24 -1.10
N LEU A 407 -20.59 -17.70 -1.73
CA LEU A 407 -20.65 -16.31 -2.19
C LEU A 407 -21.83 -15.61 -1.51
N SER A 408 -21.56 -14.49 -0.82
CA SER A 408 -22.60 -13.68 -0.20
C SER A 408 -22.66 -12.30 -0.83
N LEU A 409 -23.75 -12.03 -1.56
CA LEU A 409 -24.11 -10.72 -2.13
C LEU A 409 -25.37 -10.14 -1.44
N TYR A 410 -25.77 -10.71 -0.31
CA TYR A 410 -26.92 -10.29 0.50
C TYR A 410 -26.86 -8.81 0.87
N ASP A 411 -28.00 -8.11 0.91
CA ASP A 411 -28.09 -6.69 1.30
C ASP A 411 -27.13 -5.80 0.50
N ASN A 412 -27.39 -5.74 -0.81
CA ASN A 412 -26.72 -4.88 -1.77
C ASN A 412 -27.78 -4.14 -2.60
N LYS A 413 -27.39 -3.55 -3.73
CA LYS A 413 -28.25 -2.75 -4.61
C LYS A 413 -28.41 -3.36 -6.00
N LEU A 414 -28.19 -4.67 -6.12
CA LEU A 414 -28.30 -5.38 -7.40
C LEU A 414 -29.75 -5.41 -7.90
N GLN A 415 -29.99 -4.82 -9.07
CA GLN A 415 -31.28 -4.88 -9.74
C GLN A 415 -31.37 -6.06 -10.72
N THR A 416 -30.25 -6.46 -11.31
CA THR A 416 -30.19 -7.60 -12.22
C THR A 416 -28.82 -8.27 -12.10
N ILE A 417 -28.70 -9.48 -12.65
CA ILE A 417 -27.44 -10.23 -12.73
C ILE A 417 -27.28 -10.70 -14.17
N SER A 418 -26.11 -10.45 -14.73
CA SER A 418 -25.79 -10.78 -16.12
C SER A 418 -25.65 -12.30 -16.31
N LYS A 419 -26.25 -12.81 -17.39
CA LYS A 419 -26.17 -14.24 -17.74
C LYS A 419 -24.71 -14.64 -17.91
N GLY A 420 -24.33 -15.76 -17.29
CA GLY A 420 -22.96 -16.28 -17.35
C GLY A 420 -22.07 -15.86 -16.18
N LEU A 421 -22.47 -14.90 -15.35
CA LEU A 421 -21.69 -14.47 -14.18
C LEU A 421 -21.29 -15.63 -13.25
N PHE A 422 -22.19 -16.60 -13.07
CA PHE A 422 -21.97 -17.76 -12.19
C PHE A 422 -21.49 -19.02 -12.93
N ALA A 423 -21.32 -18.97 -14.26
CA ALA A 423 -20.88 -20.13 -15.03
C ALA A 423 -19.51 -20.70 -14.59
N PRO A 424 -18.52 -19.88 -14.15
CA PRO A 424 -17.24 -20.41 -13.66
C PRO A 424 -17.30 -21.08 -12.28
N LEU A 425 -18.36 -20.84 -11.49
CA LEU A 425 -18.45 -21.23 -10.07
C LEU A 425 -18.83 -22.71 -9.89
N ARG A 426 -17.92 -23.62 -10.30
CA ARG A 426 -18.18 -25.07 -10.32
C ARG A 426 -18.39 -25.73 -8.95
N SER A 427 -17.88 -25.12 -7.88
CA SER A 427 -17.91 -25.67 -6.52
C SER A 427 -18.93 -24.99 -5.60
N ILE A 428 -19.80 -24.12 -6.13
CA ILE A 428 -20.69 -23.28 -5.32
C ILE A 428 -21.72 -24.13 -4.58
N LYS A 429 -21.82 -23.92 -3.26
CA LYS A 429 -22.79 -24.60 -2.38
C LYS A 429 -23.80 -23.65 -1.77
N THR A 430 -23.42 -22.38 -1.61
CA THR A 430 -24.22 -21.36 -0.96
C THR A 430 -24.08 -20.02 -1.67
N LEU A 431 -25.19 -19.41 -2.04
CA LEU A 431 -25.23 -18.18 -2.84
C LEU A 431 -26.25 -17.20 -2.27
N HIS A 432 -25.88 -16.40 -1.27
CA HIS A 432 -26.84 -15.48 -0.65
C HIS A 432 -27.11 -14.27 -1.55
N LEU A 433 -28.37 -14.11 -1.99
CA LEU A 433 -28.81 -13.05 -2.89
C LEU A 433 -29.96 -12.20 -2.33
N ALA A 434 -30.57 -12.60 -1.22
CA ALA A 434 -31.68 -11.85 -0.63
C ALA A 434 -31.31 -10.41 -0.24
N GLN A 435 -32.34 -9.58 0.01
CA GLN A 435 -32.17 -8.14 0.25
C GLN A 435 -31.48 -7.39 -0.91
N ASN A 436 -31.83 -7.74 -2.15
CA ASN A 436 -31.46 -6.98 -3.33
C ASN A 436 -32.71 -6.55 -4.11
N PRO A 437 -32.73 -5.35 -4.72
CA PRO A 437 -33.89 -4.80 -5.42
C PRO A 437 -34.11 -5.42 -6.82
N PHE A 438 -34.20 -6.75 -6.91
CA PHE A 438 -34.24 -7.45 -8.21
C PHE A 438 -35.44 -7.06 -9.08
N MET A 439 -35.13 -6.73 -10.34
CA MET A 439 -36.04 -6.54 -11.47
C MET A 439 -36.25 -7.89 -12.16
N CYS A 440 -37.36 -8.54 -11.90
CA CYS A 440 -37.73 -9.84 -12.47
C CYS A 440 -38.38 -9.71 -13.85
N ASP A 441 -37.64 -9.14 -14.78
CA ASP A 441 -37.99 -9.02 -16.20
C ASP A 441 -37.40 -10.17 -17.04
N CYS A 442 -37.48 -10.09 -18.37
CA CYS A 442 -36.96 -11.14 -19.25
C CYS A 442 -35.45 -11.39 -19.10
N HIS A 443 -34.65 -10.40 -18.67
CA HIS A 443 -33.21 -10.55 -18.50
C HIS A 443 -32.83 -11.32 -17.24
N LEU A 444 -33.64 -11.26 -16.18
CA LEU A 444 -33.39 -12.03 -14.97
C LEU A 444 -33.95 -13.47 -15.04
N LYS A 445 -34.66 -13.82 -16.11
CA LYS A 445 -35.25 -15.16 -16.30
C LYS A 445 -34.22 -16.28 -16.09
N TRP A 446 -33.02 -16.13 -16.66
CA TRP A 446 -31.98 -17.16 -16.58
C TRP A 446 -31.59 -17.47 -15.12
N LEU A 447 -31.63 -16.48 -14.23
CA LEU A 447 -31.29 -16.67 -12.82
C LEU A 447 -32.35 -17.52 -12.13
N ALA A 448 -33.62 -17.33 -12.47
CA ALA A 448 -34.69 -18.18 -11.96
C ALA A 448 -34.54 -19.63 -12.43
N ASP A 449 -34.23 -19.83 -13.71
CA ASP A 449 -33.97 -21.17 -14.26
C ASP A 449 -32.74 -21.80 -13.57
N TYR A 450 -31.63 -21.05 -13.46
CA TYR A 450 -30.41 -21.51 -12.80
C TYR A 450 -30.64 -21.93 -11.34
N LEU A 451 -31.40 -21.15 -10.56
CA LEU A 451 -31.71 -21.44 -9.17
C LEU A 451 -32.75 -22.57 -9.00
N PHE A 452 -33.52 -22.87 -10.04
CA PHE A 452 -34.42 -24.01 -10.06
C PHE A 452 -33.65 -25.31 -10.32
N ASP A 453 -32.74 -25.28 -11.31
CA ASP A 453 -31.90 -26.43 -11.68
C ASP A 453 -30.82 -26.72 -10.64
N ASN A 454 -30.37 -25.70 -9.90
CA ASN A 454 -29.37 -25.80 -8.85
C ASN A 454 -29.97 -25.37 -7.51
N PRO A 455 -30.45 -26.31 -6.66
CA PRO A 455 -31.07 -26.01 -5.36
C PRO A 455 -30.02 -25.55 -4.34
N ILE A 456 -29.48 -24.36 -4.57
CA ILE A 456 -28.49 -23.67 -3.76
C ILE A 456 -29.21 -22.79 -2.74
N GLU A 457 -28.72 -22.73 -1.49
CA GLU A 457 -29.25 -21.82 -0.48
C GLU A 457 -29.04 -20.37 -0.92
N THR A 458 -30.15 -19.64 -1.15
CA THR A 458 -30.14 -18.25 -1.63
C THR A 458 -30.51 -17.20 -0.59
N SER A 459 -30.77 -17.64 0.64
CA SER A 459 -31.45 -16.87 1.68
C SER A 459 -32.85 -16.40 1.25
N GLY A 460 -33.46 -17.08 0.26
CA GLY A 460 -34.79 -16.77 -0.25
C GLY A 460 -34.87 -15.47 -1.07
N ALA A 461 -34.03 -15.34 -2.10
CA ALA A 461 -34.03 -14.17 -3.00
C ALA A 461 -35.42 -13.92 -3.64
N ARG A 462 -35.85 -12.66 -3.63
CA ARG A 462 -37.20 -12.24 -4.05
C ARG A 462 -37.14 -11.12 -5.07
N CYS A 463 -38.15 -11.09 -5.94
CA CYS A 463 -38.38 -9.98 -6.86
C CYS A 463 -38.83 -8.74 -6.08
N SER A 464 -38.30 -7.58 -6.43
CA SER A 464 -38.80 -6.27 -5.99
C SER A 464 -39.69 -5.63 -7.05
N HIS A 465 -39.29 -5.78 -8.32
CA HIS A 465 -40.03 -5.31 -9.49
C HIS A 465 -40.21 -6.43 -10.53
N PRO A 466 -41.17 -6.32 -11.45
CA PRO A 466 -42.30 -5.38 -11.44
C PRO A 466 -43.29 -5.70 -10.29
N ARG A 467 -44.18 -4.75 -9.93
CA ARG A 467 -45.14 -4.89 -8.80
C ARG A 467 -45.90 -6.23 -8.78
N ARG A 468 -46.28 -6.75 -9.94
CA ARG A 468 -46.96 -8.06 -10.11
C ARG A 468 -46.16 -9.28 -9.62
N LEU A 469 -44.83 -9.16 -9.54
CA LEU A 469 -43.92 -10.19 -9.05
C LEU A 469 -43.30 -9.85 -7.70
N ALA A 470 -43.56 -8.66 -7.16
CA ALA A 470 -42.98 -8.21 -5.90
C ALA A 470 -43.17 -9.25 -4.77
N ASN A 471 -42.13 -9.42 -3.96
CA ASN A 471 -42.03 -10.38 -2.86
C ASN A 471 -42.10 -11.86 -3.23
N LYS A 472 -42.27 -12.24 -4.51
CA LYS A 472 -42.22 -13.64 -4.94
C LYS A 472 -40.76 -14.13 -4.97
N ARG A 473 -40.53 -15.35 -4.50
CA ARG A 473 -39.19 -15.99 -4.56
C ARG A 473 -38.82 -16.23 -6.02
N ILE A 474 -37.62 -15.81 -6.42
CA ILE A 474 -37.17 -15.85 -7.82
C ILE A 474 -37.23 -17.28 -8.38
N SER A 475 -36.76 -18.27 -7.63
CA SER A 475 -36.77 -19.70 -8.02
C SER A 475 -38.17 -20.32 -8.16
N GLN A 476 -39.22 -19.67 -7.65
CA GLN A 476 -40.60 -20.16 -7.72
C GLN A 476 -41.42 -19.46 -8.81
N VAL A 477 -40.87 -18.45 -9.47
CA VAL A 477 -41.56 -17.75 -10.57
C VAL A 477 -41.38 -18.54 -11.86
N LYS A 478 -42.49 -18.93 -12.50
CA LYS A 478 -42.45 -19.62 -13.80
C LYS A 478 -41.84 -18.73 -14.88
N GLY A 479 -40.92 -19.25 -15.69
CA GLY A 479 -40.20 -18.53 -16.75
C GLY A 479 -41.07 -17.61 -17.64
N LYS A 480 -42.27 -18.04 -18.03
CA LYS A 480 -43.22 -17.25 -18.86
C LYS A 480 -43.72 -15.93 -18.23
N LYS A 481 -43.48 -15.74 -16.92
CA LYS A 481 -43.83 -14.52 -16.17
C LYS A 481 -42.72 -13.48 -16.18
N PHE A 482 -41.49 -13.83 -16.57
CA PHE A 482 -40.41 -12.89 -16.81
C PHE A 482 -40.60 -12.27 -18.20
N ARG A 483 -40.95 -10.99 -18.26
CA ARG A 483 -41.28 -10.27 -19.50
C ARG A 483 -40.68 -8.87 -19.42
N CYS A 484 -40.07 -8.41 -20.51
CA CYS A 484 -39.61 -7.04 -20.63
C CYS A 484 -40.67 -6.17 -21.29
N THR A 485 -40.83 -4.95 -20.79
CA THR A 485 -41.58 -3.87 -21.44
C THR A 485 -40.59 -2.76 -21.77
N GLY A 486 -40.72 -2.08 -22.91
CA GLY A 486 -39.61 -1.36 -23.58
C GLY A 486 -38.78 -0.37 -22.75
N THR A 487 -39.29 0.16 -21.63
CA THR A 487 -38.53 1.03 -20.71
C THR A 487 -37.67 0.28 -19.69
N GLU A 488 -38.07 -0.93 -19.28
CA GLU A 488 -37.30 -1.77 -18.35
C GLU A 488 -36.16 -2.50 -19.09
N ASP A 489 -36.41 -2.88 -20.34
CA ASP A 489 -35.51 -3.63 -21.24
C ASP A 489 -34.12 -2.99 -21.36
N TYR A 490 -34.07 -1.66 -21.52
CA TYR A 490 -32.82 -0.91 -21.73
C TYR A 490 -31.86 -0.98 -20.52
N ARG A 491 -32.36 -0.76 -19.29
CA ARG A 491 -31.53 -0.73 -18.08
C ARG A 491 -30.95 -2.10 -17.73
N SER A 492 -31.71 -3.16 -17.98
CA SER A 492 -31.31 -4.54 -17.72
C SER A 492 -30.41 -5.13 -18.82
N ARG A 493 -30.49 -4.65 -20.06
CA ARG A 493 -29.68 -5.14 -21.19
C ARG A 493 -28.19 -4.80 -21.06
N LEU A 494 -27.87 -3.62 -20.51
CA LEU A 494 -26.51 -3.10 -20.37
C LEU A 494 -25.82 -3.46 -19.04
N SER A 495 -26.45 -4.27 -18.19
CA SER A 495 -25.89 -4.64 -16.89
C SER A 495 -24.61 -5.49 -16.96
N GLY A 496 -24.35 -6.12 -18.11
CA GLY A 496 -23.16 -6.95 -18.38
C GLY A 496 -21.83 -6.20 -18.27
N GLU A 497 -21.84 -4.91 -18.54
CA GLU A 497 -20.64 -4.10 -18.65
C GLU A 497 -20.39 -3.22 -17.40
N CYS A 498 -21.28 -3.27 -16.39
CA CYS A 498 -21.19 -2.40 -15.21
C CYS A 498 -21.06 -0.91 -15.59
N PHE A 499 -21.79 -0.48 -16.63
CA PHE A 499 -21.89 0.94 -16.95
C PHE A 499 -22.73 1.64 -15.87
N GLN A 500 -22.08 2.44 -15.04
CA GLN A 500 -22.67 3.59 -14.37
C GLN A 500 -21.76 4.77 -14.72
N ASP A 501 -22.21 5.90 -15.26
CA ASP A 501 -23.51 6.52 -15.13
C ASP A 501 -24.00 7.06 -16.46
N LEU A 502 -25.26 6.77 -16.77
CA LEU A 502 -26.09 7.65 -17.57
C LEU A 502 -27.49 7.61 -16.99
N VAL A 503 -27.78 8.52 -16.06
CA VAL A 503 -29.16 8.90 -15.82
C VAL A 503 -29.61 9.58 -17.10
N CYS A 504 -30.13 8.80 -18.05
CA CYS A 504 -30.67 9.33 -19.29
C CYS A 504 -31.67 10.42 -18.90
N PRO A 505 -31.50 11.66 -19.38
CA PRO A 505 -32.34 12.76 -18.96
C PRO A 505 -33.82 12.43 -19.12
N GLU A 506 -34.67 12.88 -18.19
CA GLU A 506 -36.10 12.62 -18.28
C GLU A 506 -36.63 13.02 -19.67
N LYS A 507 -37.35 12.09 -20.30
CA LYS A 507 -37.92 12.15 -21.66
C LYS A 507 -36.96 11.84 -22.82
N CYS A 508 -35.65 11.81 -22.62
CA CYS A 508 -34.68 11.46 -23.67
C CYS A 508 -34.45 9.94 -23.80
N ARG A 509 -33.93 9.52 -24.95
CA ARG A 509 -33.48 8.16 -25.24
C ARG A 509 -31.95 8.13 -25.28
N CYS A 510 -31.34 7.14 -24.64
CA CYS A 510 -29.88 6.99 -24.64
C CYS A 510 -29.51 5.67 -25.31
N GLU A 511 -28.40 5.65 -26.06
CA GLU A 511 -27.84 4.46 -26.72
C GLU A 511 -26.31 4.58 -26.75
N GLY A 512 -25.61 3.84 -25.88
CA GLY A 512 -24.16 4.01 -25.70
C GLY A 512 -23.85 5.42 -25.17
N THR A 513 -22.97 6.15 -25.86
CA THR A 513 -22.62 7.56 -25.57
C THR A 513 -23.57 8.56 -26.22
N VAL A 514 -24.54 8.09 -27.02
CA VAL A 514 -25.48 8.94 -27.74
C VAL A 514 -26.70 9.21 -26.87
N VAL A 515 -26.99 10.50 -26.64
CA VAL A 515 -28.23 10.97 -26.00
C VAL A 515 -29.11 11.62 -27.04
N ASP A 516 -30.20 10.95 -27.41
CA ASP A 516 -31.22 11.44 -28.32
C ASP A 516 -32.37 12.09 -27.53
N CYS A 517 -32.42 13.42 -27.59
CA CYS A 517 -33.48 14.25 -27.03
C CYS A 517 -34.36 14.92 -28.12
N SER A 518 -34.32 14.42 -29.35
CA SER A 518 -34.97 15.06 -30.50
C SER A 518 -36.50 15.09 -30.39
N ASN A 519 -37.13 16.15 -30.91
CA ASN A 519 -38.59 16.37 -30.92
C ASN A 519 -39.30 16.47 -29.55
N LEU A 520 -38.56 16.64 -28.45
CA LEU A 520 -39.12 16.69 -27.08
C LEU A 520 -39.51 18.10 -26.57
N LYS A 521 -39.36 19.15 -27.40
CA LYS A 521 -39.68 20.56 -27.04
C LYS A 521 -39.05 20.99 -25.70
N LEU A 522 -37.79 20.61 -25.46
CA LEU A 522 -37.07 20.98 -24.24
C LEU A 522 -36.82 22.50 -24.20
N THR A 523 -37.15 23.16 -23.10
CA THR A 523 -36.93 24.60 -22.90
C THR A 523 -35.56 24.93 -22.29
N LYS A 524 -34.79 23.90 -21.90
CA LYS A 524 -33.43 23.99 -21.37
C LYS A 524 -32.66 22.70 -21.62
N LEU A 525 -31.33 22.81 -21.70
CA LEU A 525 -30.45 21.65 -21.77
C LEU A 525 -30.61 20.79 -20.50
N PRO A 526 -30.73 19.45 -20.60
CA PRO A 526 -30.90 18.63 -19.41
C PRO A 526 -29.65 18.61 -18.52
N PRO A 527 -29.79 18.61 -17.18
CA PRO A 527 -28.67 18.82 -16.26
C PRO A 527 -27.71 17.61 -16.09
N HIS A 528 -27.94 16.50 -16.80
CA HIS A 528 -27.21 15.23 -16.61
C HIS A 528 -26.87 14.57 -17.96
N LEU A 529 -26.04 15.24 -18.77
CA LEU A 529 -25.47 14.64 -19.98
C LEU A 529 -24.23 13.79 -19.62
N PRO A 530 -24.00 12.64 -20.27
CA PRO A 530 -22.80 11.83 -20.05
C PRO A 530 -21.55 12.59 -20.46
N GLU A 531 -20.48 12.46 -19.69
CA GLU A 531 -19.21 13.08 -20.08
C GLU A 531 -18.38 12.26 -21.08
N HIS A 532 -18.76 11.01 -21.42
CA HIS A 532 -18.07 10.21 -22.42
C HIS A 532 -19.04 9.42 -23.30
#